data_AF-A0A966HQR2-F1
#
_entry.id   AF-A0A966HQR2-F1
#
_cell.length_a   1.000
_cell.length_b   1.000
_cell.length_c   1.000
_cell.angle_alpha   90.00
_cell.angle_beta   90.00
_cell.angle_gamma   90.00
#
_symmetry.space_group_name_H-M   'P 1'
#
loop_
_entity.id
_entity.type
_entity.pdbx_description
1 polymer ?
#
loop_
_entity_poly.entity_id
_entity_poly.type
_entity_poly.pdbx_seq_one_letter_code
_entity_poly.pdbx_strand_id
1 'polypeptide(L)' 'MSSSIKTVGFIGTGLMGLPMAKNILSKKFKLNVWNRTPGK' A
#
# COMPACT_ATOMS: atom_id res chain seq x y z
N MET A 1 7.70 -23.65 7.36
CA MET A 1 8.36 -22.34 7.12
C MET A 1 7.29 -21.31 6.79
N SER A 2 6.95 -20.39 7.71
CA SER A 2 6.02 -19.30 7.39
C SER A 2 6.81 -18.09 6.90
N SER A 3 6.80 -17.87 5.58
CA SER A 3 7.30 -16.63 5.00
C SER A 3 6.30 -15.52 5.30
N SER A 4 6.48 -14.83 6.43
CA SER A 4 5.67 -13.66 6.79
C SER A 4 5.84 -12.59 5.72
N ILE A 5 4.76 -12.22 5.05
CA ILE A 5 4.73 -11.08 4.13
C ILE A 5 4.94 -9.82 4.97
N LYS A 6 6.13 -9.24 4.88
CA LYS A 6 6.50 -8.02 5.64
C LYS A 6 6.26 -6.73 4.87
N THR A 7 6.29 -6.80 3.54
CA THR A 7 6.26 -5.63 2.67
C THR A 7 5.30 -5.86 1.51
N VAL A 8 4.47 -4.85 1.22
CA VAL A 8 3.48 -4.84 0.15
C VAL A 8 3.81 -3.68 -0.80
N GLY A 9 3.83 -3.95 -2.10
CA GLY A 9 3.86 -2.93 -3.15
C GLY A 9 2.44 -2.58 -3.58
N PHE A 10 2.13 -1.29 -3.71
CA PHE A 10 0.81 -0.81 -4.08
C PHE A 10 0.91 0.27 -5.14
N ILE A 11 0.18 0.09 -6.25
CA ILE A 11 0.21 1.02 -7.38
C ILE A 11 -1.16 1.68 -7.49
N GLY A 12 -1.19 3.01 -7.42
CA GLY A 12 -2.38 3.82 -7.61
C GLY A 12 -3.09 4.24 -6.32
N THR A 13 -3.04 5.52 -5.99
CA THR A 13 -3.72 6.12 -4.81
C THR A 13 -4.96 6.91 -5.19
N GLY A 14 -5.71 6.42 -6.19
CA GLY A 14 -7.00 7.01 -6.58
C GLY A 14 -8.07 6.90 -5.49
N LEU A 15 -9.33 7.24 -5.82
CA LEU A 15 -10.47 7.24 -4.89
C LEU A 15 -10.59 5.94 -4.07
N MET A 16 -10.41 4.79 -4.72
CA MET A 16 -10.43 3.49 -4.05
C MET A 16 -9.07 3.07 -3.49
N GLY A 17 -7.98 3.45 -4.16
CA GLY A 17 -6.63 3.04 -3.81
C GLY A 17 -6.16 3.59 -2.46
N LEU A 18 -6.50 4.85 -2.19
CA LEU A 18 -6.11 5.52 -0.94
C LEU A 18 -6.68 4.85 0.33
N PRO A 19 -7.99 4.56 0.45
CA PRO A 19 -8.51 3.86 1.63
C PRO A 19 -7.96 2.43 1.75
N MET A 20 -7.67 1.74 0.63
CA MET A 20 -7.02 0.43 0.67
C MET A 20 -5.58 0.50 1.18
N ALA A 21 -4.78 1.45 0.70
CA ALA A 21 -3.42 1.68 1.19
C ALA A 21 -3.40 1.99 2.70
N LYS A 22 -4.33 2.83 3.17
CA LYS A 22 -4.50 3.12 4.60
C LYS A 22 -4.85 1.89 5.42
N ASN A 23 -5.72 1.02 4.91
CA ASN A 23 -6.08 -0.23 5.58
C ASN A 23 -4.90 -1.22 5.65
N ILE A 24 -4.03 -1.25 4.64
CA ILE A 24 -2.82 -2.10 4.68
C ILE A 24 -1.84 -1.56 5.73
N LEU A 25 -1.66 -0.24 5.80
CA LEU A 25 -0.83 0.41 6.83
C LEU A 25 -1.38 0.19 8.24
N SER A 26 -2.70 0.26 8.45
CA SER A 26 -3.31 0.04 9.77
C SER A 26 -3.09 -1.38 10.29
N LYS A 27 -2.95 -2.35 9.39
CA LYS A 27 -2.60 -3.74 9.70
C LYS A 27 -1.10 -3.98 9.91
N LYS A 28 -0.30 -2.92 10.00
CA LYS A 28 1.16 -2.95 10.30
C LYS A 28 2.02 -3.64 9.23
N PHE A 29 1.55 -3.68 7.99
CA PHE A 29 2.40 -4.06 6.86
C PHE A 29 3.27 -2.87 6.43
N LYS A 30 4.54 -3.13 6.03
CA LYS A 30 5.30 -2.11 5.32
C LYS A 30 4.69 -1.93 3.93
N LEU A 31 4.41 -0.70 3.53
CA LEU A 31 3.74 -0.40 2.27
C LEU A 31 4.59 0.55 1.43
N ASN A 32 4.97 0.10 0.23
CA ASN A 32 5.58 0.94 -0.79
C ASN A 32 4.51 1.34 -1.80
N VAL A 33 4.34 2.63 -2.02
CA VAL A 33 3.29 3.16 -2.89
C VAL A 33 3.91 3.87 -4.08
N TRP A 34 3.36 3.63 -5.27
CA TRP A 34 3.70 4.38 -6.47
C TRP A 34 2.43 4.89 -7.15
N ASN A 35 2.50 6.10 -7.70
CA ASN A 35 1.41 6.69 -8.45
C ASN A 35 1.96 7.39 -9.69
N ARG A 36 1.24 7.29 -10.81
CA ARG A 36 1.68 7.92 -12.07
C ARG A 36 1.76 9.45 -11.96
N THR A 37 0.83 10.05 -11.23
CA THR A 37 0.79 11.50 -10.99
C THR A 37 1.50 11.79 -9.68
N PRO A 38 2.68 12.45 -9.70
CA PRO A 38 3.35 12.88 -8.47
C PRO A 38 2.45 13.83 -7.68
N GLY A 39 2.42 13.70 -6.35
CA GLY A 39 1.59 14.53 -5.46
C GLY A 39 0.17 14.00 -5.21
N LYS A 40 -0.18 12.84 -5.79
CA LYS A 40 -1.35 12.04 -5.40
C LYS A 40 -0.92 10.73 -4.75
#